data_AF-A0A942FMB6-F1
#
_entry.id   AF-A0A942FMB6-F1
#
_cell.length_a   1.000
_cell.length_b   1.000
_cell.length_c   1.000
_cell.angle_alpha   90.00
_cell.angle_beta   90.00
_cell.angle_gamma   90.00
#
_symmetry.space_group_name_H-M   'P 1'
#
loop_
_entity.id
_entity.type
_entity.pdbx_description
1 polymer ?
#
loop_
_entity_poly.entity_id
_entity_poly.type
_entity_poly.pdbx_seq_one_letter_code
_entity_poly.pdbx_strand_id
1 'polypeptide(L)'
;MGTLILGLITGIFFGFFLQKGQALRYDRQLGMLRLKDFTILKLMVTAILVGMVGIYFFVDMGWGKLSLKPTILGANIIGGLIFGLGWGMLGYCPGTAIGATGEGRWDAFWGGVLGMLVGAGIFAEVYPSLKDSFLKWGDYGKLSIPALLGVNHWIVIALVWAVMITVLFVLDKKKSLIKN
;
A
#
# COMPACT_ATOMS: atom_id res chain seq x y z
N MET A 1 -14.47 -23.05 0.52
CA MET A 1 -13.11 -23.62 0.38
C MET A 1 -12.34 -23.07 -0.82
N GLY A 2 -12.92 -23.01 -2.03
CA GLY A 2 -12.22 -22.51 -3.22
C GLY A 2 -11.63 -21.09 -3.10
N THR A 3 -12.34 -20.16 -2.44
CA THR A 3 -11.85 -18.79 -2.19
C THR A 3 -10.62 -18.71 -1.29
N LEU A 4 -10.52 -19.58 -0.27
CA LEU A 4 -9.36 -19.64 0.63
C LEU A 4 -8.14 -20.21 -0.09
N ILE A 5 -8.34 -21.22 -0.94
CA ILE A 5 -7.27 -21.81 -1.76
C ILE A 5 -6.77 -20.80 -2.79
N LEU A 6 -7.68 -20.08 -3.47
CA LEU A 6 -7.31 -18.99 -4.37
C LEU A 6 -6.54 -17.87 -3.64
N GLY A 7 -6.94 -17.54 -2.41
CA GLY A 7 -6.22 -16.60 -1.55
C GLY A 7 -4.81 -17.07 -1.22
N LEU A 8 -4.64 -18.36 -0.90
CA LEU A 8 -3.32 -18.95 -0.63
C LEU A 8 -2.43 -18.90 -1.88
N ILE A 9 -2.95 -19.33 -3.03
CA ILE A 9 -2.21 -19.34 -4.30
C ILE A 9 -1.78 -17.91 -4.67
N THR A 10 -2.71 -16.95 -4.64
CA THR A 10 -2.39 -15.54 -4.95
C THR A 10 -1.42 -14.93 -3.95
N GLY A 11 -1.49 -15.32 -2.66
CA GLY A 11 -0.53 -14.94 -1.63
C GLY A 11 0.88 -15.47 -1.90
N ILE A 12 1.02 -16.72 -2.35
CA ILE A 12 2.32 -17.31 -2.74
C ILE A 12 2.93 -16.53 -3.91
N PHE A 13 2.14 -16.25 -4.95
CA PHE A 13 2.61 -15.43 -6.08
C PHE A 13 3.03 -14.03 -5.63
N PHE A 14 2.23 -13.37 -4.79
CA PHE A 14 2.54 -12.06 -4.25
C PHE A 14 3.87 -12.07 -3.46
N GLY A 15 4.06 -13.05 -2.58
CA GLY A 15 5.31 -13.22 -1.83
C GLY A 15 6.52 -13.43 -2.75
N PHE A 16 6.40 -14.29 -3.75
CA PHE A 16 7.44 -14.54 -4.74
C PHE A 16 7.85 -13.26 -5.51
N PHE A 17 6.87 -12.45 -5.95
CA PHE A 17 7.15 -11.19 -6.63
C PHE A 17 7.80 -10.15 -5.71
N LEU A 18 7.37 -10.07 -4.45
CA LEU A 18 8.00 -9.17 -3.47
C LEU A 18 9.46 -9.56 -3.22
N GLN A 19 9.74 -10.86 -3.08
CA GLN A 19 11.10 -11.38 -2.90
C GLN A 19 11.98 -11.07 -4.11
N LYS A 20 11.48 -11.33 -5.33
CA LYS A 20 12.18 -11.00 -6.57
C LYS A 20 12.41 -9.49 -6.73
N GLY A 21 11.48 -8.67 -6.26
CA GLY A 21 11.58 -7.21 -6.21
C GLY A 21 12.54 -6.67 -5.16
N GLN A 22 13.13 -7.52 -4.31
CA GLN A 22 13.99 -7.16 -3.17
C GLN A 22 13.35 -6.17 -2.18
N ALA A 23 12.02 -6.07 -2.17
CA ALA A 23 11.27 -5.17 -1.30
C ALA A 23 11.30 -5.63 0.18
N LEU A 24 11.64 -6.89 0.42
CA LEU A 24 11.79 -7.51 1.75
C LEU A 24 13.08 -7.08 2.46
N ARG A 25 14.03 -6.46 1.75
CA ARG A 25 15.29 -6.02 2.34
C ARG A 25 15.11 -4.71 3.11
N TYR A 26 15.55 -4.73 4.36
CA TYR A 26 15.54 -3.58 5.27
C TYR A 26 16.30 -2.38 4.68
N ASP A 27 17.49 -2.63 4.13
CA ASP A 27 18.34 -1.60 3.54
C ASP A 27 17.64 -0.86 2.39
N ARG A 28 16.79 -1.57 1.63
CA ARG A 28 16.03 -0.99 0.52
C ARG A 28 14.88 -0.13 1.04
N GLN A 29 14.21 -0.55 2.11
CA GLN A 29 13.14 0.22 2.77
C GLN A 29 13.67 1.52 3.36
N LEU A 30 14.74 1.43 4.15
CA LEU A 30 15.42 2.60 4.70
C LEU A 30 16.09 3.45 3.64
N GLY A 31 16.64 2.84 2.59
CA GLY A 31 17.18 3.54 1.44
C GLY A 31 16.12 4.42 0.78
N MET A 32 14.87 3.95 0.70
CA MET A 32 13.75 4.74 0.19
C MET A 32 13.35 5.85 1.16
N LEU A 33 13.21 5.56 2.46
CA LEU A 33 12.89 6.57 3.48
C LEU A 33 13.96 7.67 3.57
N ARG A 34 15.23 7.33 3.31
CA ARG A 34 16.36 8.27 3.25
C ARG A 34 16.59 8.88 1.86
N LEU A 35 15.69 8.62 0.90
CA LEU A 35 15.76 9.11 -0.49
C LEU A 35 17.07 8.76 -1.23
N LYS A 36 17.76 7.68 -0.80
CA LYS A 36 18.98 7.17 -1.42
C LYS A 36 18.68 6.10 -2.47
N ASP A 37 17.61 5.33 -2.28
CA ASP A 37 17.23 4.24 -3.16
C ASP A 37 15.74 4.29 -3.52
N PHE A 38 15.45 4.63 -4.77
CA PHE A 38 14.08 4.73 -5.28
C PHE A 38 13.53 3.39 -5.83
N THR A 39 14.23 2.27 -5.67
CA THR A 39 13.82 0.98 -6.24
C THR A 39 12.44 0.54 -5.75
N ILE A 40 12.16 0.64 -4.45
CA ILE A 40 10.85 0.28 -3.87
C ILE A 40 9.76 1.24 -4.36
N LEU A 41 10.05 2.54 -4.42
CA LEU A 41 9.11 3.54 -4.90
C LEU A 41 8.67 3.22 -6.33
N LYS A 42 9.62 2.87 -7.22
CA LYS A 42 9.29 2.47 -8.59
C LYS A 42 8.42 1.23 -8.64
N LEU A 43 8.76 0.20 -7.86
CA LEU A 43 7.99 -1.04 -7.79
C LEU A 43 6.53 -0.75 -7.40
N MET A 44 6.34 0.06 -6.34
CA MET A 44 5.00 0.44 -5.87
C MET A 44 4.23 1.23 -6.93
N VAL A 45 4.85 2.23 -7.56
CA VAL A 45 4.20 3.03 -8.61
C VAL A 45 3.79 2.16 -9.80
N THR A 46 4.69 1.30 -10.29
CA THR A 46 4.34 0.39 -11.40
C THR A 46 3.23 -0.58 -11.05
N ALA A 47 3.23 -1.11 -9.82
CA ALA A 47 2.18 -2.01 -9.35
C ALA A 47 0.82 -1.30 -9.26
N ILE A 48 0.79 -0.04 -8.80
CA ILE A 48 -0.43 0.78 -8.76
C ILE A 48 -0.95 1.03 -10.18
N LEU A 49 -0.08 1.37 -11.12
CA LEU A 49 -0.48 1.65 -12.50
C LEU A 49 -1.08 0.42 -13.19
N VAL A 50 -0.40 -0.73 -13.09
CA VAL A 50 -0.88 -2.00 -13.65
C VAL A 50 -2.16 -2.46 -12.94
N GLY A 51 -2.19 -2.37 -11.60
CA GLY A 51 -3.35 -2.76 -10.80
C GLY A 51 -4.58 -1.92 -11.09
N MET A 52 -4.42 -0.61 -11.31
CA MET A 52 -5.51 0.28 -11.69
C MET A 52 -6.14 -0.14 -13.03
N VAL A 53 -5.33 -0.38 -14.06
CA VAL A 53 -5.84 -0.85 -15.37
C VAL A 53 -6.50 -2.21 -15.23
N GLY A 54 -5.87 -3.16 -14.52
CA GLY A 54 -6.39 -4.51 -14.34
C GLY A 54 -7.73 -4.53 -13.58
N ILE A 55 -7.85 -3.81 -12.47
CA ILE A 55 -9.08 -3.78 -11.66
C ILE A 55 -10.23 -3.15 -12.45
N TYR A 56 -10.02 -2.01 -13.11
CA TYR A 56 -11.08 -1.37 -13.88
C TYR A 56 -11.48 -2.19 -15.11
N PHE A 57 -10.54 -2.89 -15.76
CA PHE A 57 -10.86 -3.83 -16.84
C PHE A 57 -11.76 -4.99 -16.38
N PHE A 58 -11.51 -5.54 -15.18
CA PHE A 58 -12.36 -6.57 -14.58
C PHE A 58 -13.74 -6.05 -14.15
N VAL A 59 -13.82 -4.79 -13.74
CA VAL A 59 -15.09 -4.12 -13.39
C VAL A 59 -15.93 -3.86 -14.63
N ASP A 60 -15.31 -3.41 -15.72
CA ASP A 60 -15.99 -3.15 -16.99
C ASP A 60 -16.56 -4.44 -17.63
N MET A 61 -15.87 -5.57 -17.45
CA MET A 61 -16.38 -6.90 -17.85
C MET A 61 -17.45 -7.47 -16.90
N GLY A 62 -17.82 -6.75 -15.83
CA GLY A 62 -18.83 -7.18 -14.87
C GLY A 62 -18.39 -8.31 -13.92
N TRP A 63 -17.10 -8.67 -13.94
CA TRP A 63 -16.54 -9.76 -13.12
C TRP A 63 -16.05 -9.28 -11.75
N GLY A 64 -15.91 -7.97 -11.53
CA GLY A 64 -15.46 -7.38 -10.26
C GLY A 64 -16.39 -6.28 -9.75
N LYS A 65 -16.63 -6.25 -8.43
CA LYS A 65 -17.29 -5.13 -7.75
C LYS A 65 -16.25 -4.26 -7.06
N LEU A 66 -16.26 -2.95 -7.32
CA LEU A 66 -15.41 -2.00 -6.61
C LEU A 66 -15.89 -1.85 -5.16
N SER A 67 -15.21 -2.47 -4.20
CA SER A 67 -15.48 -2.26 -2.78
C SER A 67 -14.61 -1.12 -2.26
N LEU A 68 -15.09 0.12 -2.45
CA LEU A 68 -14.43 1.31 -1.93
C LEU A 68 -14.62 1.39 -0.42
N LYS A 69 -13.50 1.56 0.31
CA LYS A 69 -13.55 1.92 1.72
C LYS A 69 -14.01 3.38 1.86
N PRO A 70 -14.87 3.70 2.85
CA PRO A 70 -15.31 5.07 3.08
C PRO A 70 -14.13 5.95 3.48
N THR A 71 -14.12 7.19 2.99
CA THR A 71 -13.10 8.18 3.28
C THR A 71 -13.47 8.90 4.57
N ILE A 72 -12.99 8.36 5.69
CA ILE A 72 -13.11 8.98 7.01
C ILE A 72 -11.80 9.73 7.28
N LEU A 73 -11.82 11.06 7.19
CA LEU A 73 -10.61 11.87 7.32
C LEU A 73 -9.93 11.70 8.67
N GLY A 74 -10.69 11.68 9.78
CA GLY A 74 -10.12 11.51 11.12
C GLY A 74 -9.34 10.20 11.26
N ALA A 75 -9.89 9.10 10.75
CA ALA A 75 -9.24 7.80 10.78
C ALA A 75 -8.03 7.73 9.83
N ASN A 76 -8.14 8.30 8.63
CA ASN A 76 -7.08 8.25 7.63
C ASN A 76 -5.87 9.10 8.02
N ILE A 77 -6.08 10.30 8.57
CA ILE A 77 -5.00 11.20 8.98
C ILE A 77 -4.29 10.62 10.21
N ILE A 78 -5.03 10.32 11.28
CA ILE A 78 -4.43 9.83 12.53
C ILE A 78 -3.81 8.44 12.31
N GLY A 79 -4.55 7.54 11.66
CA GLY A 79 -4.07 6.20 11.33
C GLY A 79 -2.86 6.23 10.39
N GLY A 80 -2.87 7.11 9.38
CA GLY A 80 -1.74 7.29 8.46
C GLY A 80 -0.49 7.82 9.14
N LEU A 81 -0.62 8.75 10.09
CA LEU A 81 0.50 9.26 10.88
C LEU A 81 1.11 8.19 11.79
N ILE A 82 0.27 7.47 12.54
CA ILE A 82 0.72 6.37 13.42
C ILE A 82 1.39 5.27 12.59
N PHE A 83 0.78 4.90 11.46
CA PHE A 83 1.34 3.92 10.53
C PHE A 83 2.69 4.38 9.97
N GLY A 84 2.79 5.64 9.54
CA GLY A 84 4.03 6.23 9.03
C GLY A 84 5.16 6.26 10.06
N LEU A 85 4.85 6.63 11.31
CA LEU A 85 5.82 6.58 12.41
C LEU A 85 6.28 5.15 12.70
N GLY A 86 5.34 4.20 12.76
CA GLY A 86 5.67 2.78 12.94
C GLY A 86 6.57 2.23 11.83
N TRP A 87 6.24 2.55 10.57
CA TRP A 87 7.06 2.16 9.43
C TRP A 87 8.45 2.80 9.48
N GLY A 88 8.54 4.08 9.84
CA GLY A 88 9.82 4.79 9.98
C GLY A 88 10.74 4.23 11.06
N MET A 89 10.18 3.80 12.19
CA MET A 89 10.94 3.20 13.29
C MET A 89 11.39 1.77 12.98
N LEU A 90 10.49 0.95 12.43
CA LEU A 90 10.73 -0.47 12.21
C LEU A 90 11.46 -0.75 10.89
N GLY A 91 11.38 0.15 9.91
CA GLY A 91 11.96 -0.03 8.57
C GLY A 91 11.34 -1.18 7.75
N TYR A 92 10.16 -1.66 8.16
CA TYR A 92 9.34 -2.61 7.41
C TYR A 92 7.89 -2.13 7.35
N CYS A 93 7.27 -2.26 6.18
CA CYS A 93 5.83 -2.15 6.04
C CYS A 93 5.17 -3.53 6.25
N PRO A 94 3.86 -3.63 6.54
CA PRO A 94 3.24 -4.87 7.02
C PRO A 94 3.39 -6.05 6.04
N GLY A 95 3.23 -5.79 4.73
CA GLY A 95 3.41 -6.83 3.71
C GLY A 95 4.85 -7.32 3.61
N THR A 96 5.82 -6.42 3.74
CA THR A 96 7.24 -6.77 3.71
C THR A 96 7.75 -7.36 5.01
N ALA A 97 7.14 -7.04 6.16
CA ALA A 97 7.46 -7.67 7.43
C ALA A 97 7.11 -9.16 7.40
N ILE A 98 5.91 -9.51 6.92
CA ILE A 98 5.47 -10.91 6.75
C ILE A 98 6.37 -11.64 5.74
N GLY A 99 6.68 -11.00 4.60
CA GLY A 99 7.60 -11.56 3.62
C GLY A 99 9.01 -11.81 4.19
N ALA A 100 9.57 -10.83 4.89
CA ALA A 100 10.90 -10.90 5.50
C ALA A 100 10.98 -11.95 6.62
N THR A 101 9.89 -12.15 7.38
CA THR A 101 9.77 -13.30 8.29
C THR A 101 9.89 -14.62 7.54
N GLY A 102 9.27 -14.74 6.36
CA GLY A 102 9.40 -15.91 5.49
C GLY A 102 10.82 -16.16 4.98
N GLU A 103 11.66 -15.13 4.88
CA GLU A 103 13.10 -15.25 4.59
C GLU A 103 13.94 -15.65 5.83
N GLY A 104 13.33 -15.76 7.02
CA GLY A 104 14.02 -16.10 8.27
C GLY A 104 14.58 -14.89 9.02
N ARG A 105 14.13 -13.66 8.72
CA ARG A 105 14.60 -12.45 9.42
C ARG A 105 13.81 -12.25 10.71
N TRP A 106 14.42 -12.64 11.83
CA TRP A 106 13.81 -12.57 13.16
C TRP A 106 13.43 -11.15 13.60
N ASP A 107 14.17 -10.12 13.17
CA ASP A 107 13.84 -8.72 13.46
C ASP A 107 12.47 -8.33 12.91
N ALA A 108 12.12 -8.82 11.71
CA ALA A 108 10.82 -8.56 11.09
C ALA A 108 9.69 -9.33 11.78
N PHE A 109 9.99 -10.51 12.34
CA PHE A 109 9.01 -11.28 13.09
C PHE A 109 8.68 -10.63 14.43
N TRP A 110 9.69 -10.36 15.26
CA TRP A 110 9.51 -9.81 16.60
C TRP A 110 9.03 -8.36 16.57
N GLY A 111 9.70 -7.51 15.77
CA GLY A 111 9.35 -6.09 15.70
C GLY A 111 8.14 -5.79 14.81
N GLY A 112 7.97 -6.55 13.72
CA GLY A 112 6.92 -6.30 12.73
C GLY A 112 5.66 -7.13 12.92
N VAL A 113 5.78 -8.44 12.81
CA VAL A 113 4.61 -9.35 12.83
C VAL A 113 3.93 -9.37 14.20
N LEU A 114 4.68 -9.47 15.29
CA LEU A 114 4.07 -9.41 16.62
C LEU A 114 3.59 -8.00 16.96
N GLY A 115 4.37 -6.96 16.61
CA GLY A 115 3.97 -5.57 16.81
C GLY A 115 2.66 -5.22 16.10
N MET A 116 2.47 -5.66 14.85
CA MET A 116 1.22 -5.42 14.12
C MET A 116 0.04 -6.23 14.69
N LEU A 117 0.28 -7.46 15.18
CA LEU A 117 -0.78 -8.29 15.77
C LEU A 117 -1.26 -7.70 17.11
N VAL A 118 -0.33 -7.30 17.97
CA VAL A 118 -0.64 -6.62 19.23
C VAL A 118 -1.32 -5.28 18.97
N GLY A 119 -0.79 -4.48 18.05
CA GLY A 119 -1.40 -3.21 17.66
C GLY A 119 -2.81 -3.37 17.09
N ALA A 120 -3.05 -4.40 16.28
CA ALA A 120 -4.37 -4.72 15.75
C ALA A 120 -5.34 -5.20 16.85
N GLY A 121 -4.84 -6.00 17.81
CA GLY A 121 -5.61 -6.44 18.98
C GLY A 121 -6.05 -5.27 19.86
N ILE A 122 -5.10 -4.40 20.24
CA ILE A 122 -5.39 -3.18 21.02
C ILE A 122 -6.37 -2.30 20.23
N PHE A 123 -6.13 -2.10 18.94
CA PHE A 123 -7.04 -1.31 18.12
C PHE A 123 -8.44 -1.90 18.11
N ALA A 124 -8.61 -3.23 18.03
CA ALA A 124 -9.91 -3.88 18.06
C ALA A 124 -10.67 -3.67 19.37
N GLU A 125 -9.97 -3.63 20.51
CA GLU A 125 -10.56 -3.38 21.83
C GLU A 125 -10.90 -1.90 22.06
N VAL A 126 -10.08 -0.97 21.56
CA VAL A 126 -10.34 0.47 21.69
C VAL A 126 -11.29 0.97 20.60
N TYR A 127 -11.47 0.22 19.50
CA TYR A 127 -12.36 0.55 18.38
C TYR A 127 -13.78 0.95 18.79
N PRO A 128 -14.47 0.25 19.71
CA PRO A 128 -15.81 0.64 20.17
C PRO A 128 -15.82 2.05 20.77
N SER A 129 -14.80 2.40 21.55
CA SER A 129 -14.65 3.73 22.17
C SER A 129 -14.20 4.81 21.18
N LEU A 130 -13.38 4.44 20.19
CA LEU A 130 -12.93 5.34 19.11
C LEU A 130 -14.05 5.65 18.11
N LYS A 131 -15.02 4.73 17.93
CA LYS A 131 -16.13 4.84 16.97
C LYS A 131 -17.01 6.06 17.23
N ASP A 132 -17.08 6.52 18.47
CA ASP A 132 -17.91 7.65 18.88
C ASP A 132 -17.20 9.01 18.89
N SER A 133 -15.88 9.04 18.69
CA SER A 133 -15.10 10.29 18.66
C SER A 133 -14.56 10.61 17.26
N PHE A 134 -13.35 10.15 16.94
CA PHE A 134 -12.61 10.58 15.74
C PHE A 134 -12.98 9.81 14.46
N LEU A 135 -13.61 8.64 14.58
CA LEU A 135 -14.05 7.79 13.46
C LEU A 135 -15.31 8.31 12.74
N LYS A 136 -16.00 9.31 13.29
CA LYS A 136 -17.13 10.01 12.64
C LYS A 136 -16.69 11.34 12.01
N TRP A 137 -15.46 11.79 12.27
CA TRP A 137 -15.01 13.10 11.86
C TRP A 137 -14.63 13.10 10.38
N GLY A 138 -15.44 13.81 9.58
CA GLY A 138 -15.26 13.92 8.13
C GLY A 138 -15.48 12.58 7.43
N ASP A 139 -16.62 11.93 7.67
CA ASP A 139 -17.08 10.80 6.85
C ASP A 139 -17.63 11.34 5.52
N TYR A 140 -16.81 11.30 4.47
CA TYR A 140 -17.22 11.65 3.12
C TYR A 140 -17.79 10.43 2.36
N GLY A 141 -18.04 9.31 3.04
CA GLY A 141 -18.57 8.10 2.41
C GLY A 141 -17.62 7.50 1.37
N LYS A 142 -18.16 6.71 0.43
CA LYS A 142 -17.40 6.04 -0.63
C LYS A 142 -17.07 7.01 -1.77
N LEU A 143 -16.21 7.96 -1.49
CA LEU A 143 -15.75 8.96 -2.45
C LEU A 143 -14.68 8.34 -3.36
N SER A 144 -14.94 8.29 -4.68
CA SER A 144 -13.91 8.01 -5.68
C SER A 144 -13.72 9.24 -6.57
N ILE A 145 -12.48 9.49 -7.01
CA ILE A 145 -12.15 10.60 -7.91
C ILE A 145 -13.06 10.61 -9.17
N PRO A 146 -13.37 9.46 -9.80
CA PRO A 146 -14.32 9.39 -10.91
C PRO A 146 -15.76 9.75 -10.53
N ALA A 147 -16.22 9.35 -9.34
CA ALA A 147 -17.57 9.68 -8.85
C ALA A 147 -17.72 11.15 -8.45
N LEU A 148 -16.64 11.80 -8.01
CA LEU A 148 -16.62 13.24 -7.69
C LEU A 148 -16.58 14.13 -8.92
N LEU A 149 -15.79 13.74 -9.93
CA LEU A 149 -15.60 14.54 -11.13
C LEU A 149 -16.67 14.24 -12.19
N GLY A 150 -17.45 13.16 -12.04
CA GLY A 150 -18.46 12.74 -13.02
C GLY A 150 -17.86 12.32 -14.37
N VAL A 151 -16.57 12.00 -14.40
CA VAL A 151 -15.80 11.71 -15.62
C VAL A 151 -15.64 10.19 -15.77
N ASN A 152 -15.60 9.72 -17.02
CA ASN A 152 -15.30 8.33 -17.34
C ASN A 152 -13.99 7.88 -16.68
N HIS A 153 -14.04 6.75 -15.96
CA HIS A 153 -12.95 6.14 -15.21
C HIS A 153 -11.66 6.03 -16.04
N TRP A 154 -11.75 5.76 -17.34
CA TRP A 154 -10.60 5.65 -18.25
C TRP A 154 -9.80 6.95 -18.42
N ILE A 155 -10.46 8.11 -18.35
CA ILE A 155 -9.79 9.42 -18.46
C ILE A 155 -8.98 9.70 -17.19
N VAL A 156 -9.52 9.36 -16.02
CA VAL A 156 -8.80 9.49 -14.74
C VAL A 156 -7.59 8.57 -14.72
N ILE A 157 -7.75 7.33 -15.20
CA ILE A 157 -6.63 6.37 -15.31
C ILE A 157 -5.55 6.92 -16.24
N ALA A 158 -5.90 7.43 -17.41
CA ALA A 158 -4.93 7.99 -18.37
C ALA A 158 -4.16 9.19 -17.78
N LEU A 159 -4.84 10.07 -17.04
CA LEU A 159 -4.22 11.23 -16.39
C LEU A 159 -3.27 10.79 -15.26
N VAL A 160 -3.70 9.86 -14.41
CA VAL A 160 -2.84 9.29 -13.35
C VAL A 160 -1.63 8.59 -13.96
N TRP A 161 -1.81 7.85 -15.04
CA TRP A 161 -0.71 7.23 -15.78
C TRP A 161 0.30 8.27 -16.28
N ALA A 162 -0.17 9.35 -16.91
CA ALA A 162 0.71 10.43 -17.39
C ALA A 162 1.50 11.09 -16.25
N VAL A 163 0.86 11.40 -15.13
CA VAL A 163 1.51 12.00 -13.96
C VAL A 163 2.54 11.05 -13.36
N MET A 164 2.18 9.80 -13.13
CA MET A 164 3.08 8.84 -12.48
C MET A 164 4.26 8.43 -13.37
N ILE A 165 4.08 8.33 -14.69
CA ILE A 165 5.19 8.14 -15.64
C ILE A 165 6.14 9.33 -15.58
N THR A 166 5.60 10.55 -15.54
CA THR A 166 6.42 11.77 -15.42
C THR A 166 7.25 11.74 -14.13
N VAL A 167 6.64 11.36 -13.00
CA VAL A 167 7.33 11.19 -11.72
C VAL A 167 8.45 10.14 -11.82
N LEU A 168 8.19 8.99 -12.45
CA LEU A 168 9.21 7.95 -12.66
C LEU A 168 10.40 8.47 -13.49
N PHE A 169 10.13 9.18 -14.59
CA PHE A 169 11.17 9.80 -15.41
C PHE A 169 12.01 10.82 -14.65
N VAL A 170 11.38 11.67 -13.83
CA VAL A 170 12.08 12.66 -12.99
C VAL A 170 12.96 11.96 -11.95
N LEU A 171 12.46 10.90 -11.30
CA LEU A 171 13.22 10.12 -10.33
C LEU A 171 14.42 9.41 -10.97
N ASP A 172 14.26 8.90 -12.19
CA ASP A 172 15.35 8.31 -12.95
C ASP A 172 16.44 9.32 -13.31
N LYS A 173 16.02 10.51 -13.75
CA LYS A 173 16.96 11.61 -14.06
C LYS A 173 17.72 12.06 -12.81
N LYS A 174 17.07 12.11 -11.65
CA LYS A 174 17.70 12.44 -10.37
C LYS A 174 18.69 11.35 -9.90
N LYS A 175 18.37 10.08 -10.13
CA LYS A 175 19.28 8.96 -9.86
C LYS A 175 20.54 9.00 -10.74
N SER A 176 20.41 9.44 -11.99
CA SER A 176 21.55 9.68 -12.90
C SER A 176 22.47 10.81 -12.45
N LEU A 177 21.94 11.83 -11.75
CA LEU A 177 22.71 12.99 -11.29
C LEU A 177 23.48 12.75 -9.99
N ILE A 178 23.04 11.78 -9.16
CA ILE A 178 23.68 11.44 -7.87
C ILE A 178 24.83 10.43 -8.06
N LYS A 179 24.93 9.80 -9.23
CA LYS A 179 25.95 8.79 -9.55
C LYS A 179 27.18 9.35 -10.28
N ASN A 180 27.12 10.62 -10.72
CA ASN A 180 28.26 11.40 -11.22
C ASN A 180 28.77 12.34 -10.13
#